data_AF-A0A962ZY16-F1
#
_entry.id   AF-A0A962ZY16-F1
#
_cell.length_a   1.000
_cell.length_b   1.000
_cell.length_c   1.000
_cell.angle_alpha   90.00
_cell.angle_beta   90.00
_cell.angle_gamma   90.00
#
_symmetry.space_group_name_H-M   'P 1'
#
loop_
_entity.id
_entity.type
_entity.pdbx_description
1 polymer ?
#
loop_
_entity_poly.entity_id
_entity_poly.type
_entity_poly.pdbx_seq_one_letter_code
_entity_poly.pdbx_strand_id
1 'polypeptide(L)'
;MSRARRLLPWLLGCALLGSVGYVLRGWHLEAVSQRPLLAVSFDHLDHRTQPCADCHHNFTDDTGGGPCYHCHKVTPAIAADIEGTFHDFCRDCHVEARLQGGESGPLRSCAGCHP
;
A
#
# COMPACT_ATOMS: atom_id res chain seq x y z
N MET A 1 5.76 -12.17 50.82
CA MET A 1 5.06 -11.52 49.67
C MET A 1 4.94 -12.54 48.54
N SER A 2 3.73 -12.91 48.11
CA SER A 2 3.54 -13.94 47.08
C SER A 2 4.14 -13.49 45.74
N ARG A 3 4.75 -14.44 45.01
CA ARG A 3 5.33 -14.22 43.67
C ARG A 3 4.33 -13.49 42.73
N ALA A 4 3.05 -13.80 42.87
CA ALA A 4 1.94 -13.15 42.16
C ALA A 4 1.85 -11.62 42.37
N ARG A 5 2.06 -11.12 43.59
CA ARG A 5 2.03 -9.66 43.87
C ARG A 5 3.22 -8.92 43.25
N ARG A 6 4.34 -9.61 42.98
CA ARG A 6 5.51 -9.00 42.32
C ARG A 6 5.36 -8.94 40.80
N LEU A 7 4.56 -9.83 40.20
CA LEU A 7 4.34 -9.90 38.75
C LEU A 7 3.19 -9.01 38.27
N LEU A 8 2.22 -8.72 39.13
CA LEU A 8 1.07 -7.86 38.82
C LEU A 8 1.43 -6.49 38.20
N PRO A 9 2.39 -5.69 38.72
CA PRO A 9 2.72 -4.40 38.12
C PRO A 9 3.36 -4.55 36.72
N TRP A 10 4.10 -5.63 36.46
CA TRP A 10 4.65 -5.91 35.14
C TRP A 10 3.56 -6.27 34.14
N LEU A 11 2.61 -7.12 34.55
CA LEU A 11 1.47 -7.48 33.70
C LEU A 11 0.59 -6.26 33.38
N LEU A 12 0.32 -5.41 34.37
CA LEU A 12 -0.41 -4.15 34.17
C LEU A 12 0.37 -3.18 33.26
N GLY A 13 1.68 -3.07 33.45
CA GLY A 13 2.55 -2.27 32.59
C GLY A 13 2.55 -2.74 31.13
N CYS A 14 2.68 -4.05 30.90
CA CYS A 14 2.60 -4.63 29.56
C CYS A 14 1.22 -4.43 28.92
N ALA A 15 0.14 -4.62 29.68
CA ALA A 15 -1.22 -4.39 29.20
C ALA A 15 -1.46 -2.92 28.81
N LEU A 16 -0.96 -1.98 29.62
CA LEU A 16 -1.03 -0.55 29.32
C LEU A 16 -0.25 -0.21 28.05
N LEU A 17 1.00 -0.67 27.93
CA LEU A 17 1.82 -0.46 26.74
C LEU A 17 1.18 -1.06 25.48
N GLY A 18 0.62 -2.26 25.58
CA GLY A 18 -0.12 -2.90 24.48
C GLY A 18 -1.34 -2.07 24.05
N SER A 19 -2.10 -1.56 25.02
CA SER A 19 -3.27 -0.70 24.76
C SER A 19 -2.88 0.62 24.08
N VAL A 20 -1.82 1.27 24.57
CA VAL A 20 -1.30 2.50 23.96
C VAL A 20 -0.82 2.24 22.54
N GLY A 21 -0.07 1.15 22.31
CA GLY A 21 0.38 0.76 20.98
C GLY A 21 -0.79 0.51 20.01
N TYR A 22 -1.86 -0.13 20.49
CA TYR A 22 -3.07 -0.36 19.69
C TYR A 22 -3.76 0.95 19.27
N VAL A 23 -3.93 1.90 20.21
CA VAL A 23 -4.54 3.20 19.92
C VAL A 23 -3.68 4.01 18.94
N LEU A 24 -2.36 4.08 19.16
CA LEU A 24 -1.44 4.78 18.27
C LEU A 24 -1.43 4.20 16.86
N ARG A 25 -1.49 2.87 16.73
CA ARG A 25 -1.62 2.21 15.42
C ARG A 25 -2.93 2.59 14.73
N GLY A 26 -4.05 2.58 15.45
CA GLY A 26 -5.35 2.99 14.90
C GLY A 26 -5.33 4.43 14.36
N TRP A 27 -4.76 5.36 15.14
CA TRP A 27 -4.59 6.75 14.71
C TRP A 27 -3.67 6.89 13.51
N HIS A 28 -2.57 6.14 13.47
CA HIS A 28 -1.66 6.15 12.33
C HIS A 28 -2.36 5.67 11.05
N LEU A 29 -3.08 4.56 11.10
CA LEU A 29 -3.80 4.01 9.94
C LEU A 29 -4.85 4.98 9.41
N GLU A 30 -5.63 5.59 10.30
CA GLU A 30 -6.62 6.61 9.92
C GLU A 30 -5.94 7.85 9.32
N ALA A 31 -4.86 8.33 9.94
CA ALA A 31 -4.14 9.49 9.44
C ALA A 31 -3.55 9.23 8.05
N VAL A 32 -3.06 8.02 7.77
CA VAL A 32 -2.54 7.63 6.45
C VAL A 32 -3.68 7.50 5.43
N SER A 33 -4.83 6.91 5.81
CA SER A 33 -5.95 6.72 4.90
C SER A 33 -6.55 8.03 4.39
N GLN A 34 -6.47 9.10 5.19
CA GLN A 34 -6.94 10.43 4.79
C GLN A 34 -5.91 11.24 3.98
N ARG A 35 -4.67 10.76 3.79
CA ARG A 35 -3.67 11.51 3.02
C ARG A 35 -4.06 11.61 1.55
N PRO A 36 -3.89 12.77 0.91
CA PRO A 36 -4.08 12.87 -0.55
C PRO A 36 -3.06 11.97 -1.25
N LEU A 37 -3.47 11.40 -2.38
CA LEU A 37 -2.56 10.64 -3.23
C LEU A 37 -1.64 11.59 -3.97
N LEU A 38 -0.36 11.24 -4.06
CA LEU A 38 0.55 11.93 -4.95
C LEU A 38 0.19 11.58 -6.39
N ALA A 39 0.04 12.59 -7.23
CA ALA A 39 -0.31 12.40 -8.63
C ALA A 39 0.74 11.54 -9.33
N VAL A 40 0.28 10.66 -10.21
CA VAL A 40 1.14 9.88 -11.11
C VAL A 40 0.79 10.26 -12.54
N SER A 41 1.80 10.44 -13.37
CA SER A 41 1.60 10.51 -14.82
C SER A 41 1.45 9.08 -15.36
N PHE A 42 0.30 8.77 -15.94
CA PHE A 42 0.04 7.47 -16.54
C PHE A 42 -0.66 7.64 -17.90
N ASP A 43 0.00 7.20 -18.97
CA ASP A 43 -0.54 7.19 -20.32
C ASP A 43 -0.83 5.75 -20.77
N HIS A 44 -2.07 5.49 -21.19
CA HIS A 44 -2.47 4.19 -21.71
C HIS A 44 -1.78 3.87 -23.05
N LEU A 45 -1.35 4.87 -23.82
CA LEU A 45 -0.64 4.66 -25.08
C LEU A 45 0.72 4.02 -24.87
N ASP A 46 1.40 4.36 -23.77
CA ASP A 46 2.69 3.77 -23.39
C ASP A 46 2.54 2.31 -22.93
N HIS A 47 1.34 1.93 -22.48
CA HIS A 47 1.03 0.59 -21.95
C HIS A 47 0.15 -0.25 -22.88
N ARG A 48 -0.09 0.19 -24.12
CA ARG A 48 -1.05 -0.43 -25.06
C ARG A 48 -0.75 -1.89 -25.43
N THR A 49 0.47 -2.36 -25.19
CA THR A 49 0.87 -3.76 -25.42
C THR A 49 0.61 -4.65 -24.21
N GLN A 50 0.29 -4.07 -23.05
CA GLN A 50 -0.07 -4.80 -21.85
C GLN A 50 -1.56 -5.19 -21.88
N PRO A 51 -1.91 -6.46 -21.59
CA PRO A 51 -3.29 -6.86 -21.42
C PRO A 51 -4.02 -5.98 -20.39
N CYS A 52 -5.22 -5.50 -20.75
CA CYS A 52 -5.98 -4.61 -19.87
C CYS A 52 -6.21 -5.22 -18.48
N ALA A 53 -6.43 -6.54 -18.42
CA ALA A 53 -6.70 -7.28 -17.20
C ALA A 53 -5.48 -7.41 -16.27
N ASP A 54 -4.25 -7.16 -16.75
CA ASP A 54 -3.05 -7.22 -15.91
C ASP A 54 -3.01 -6.02 -14.95
N CYS A 55 -3.54 -4.86 -15.37
CA CYS A 55 -3.73 -3.68 -14.53
C CYS A 55 -5.13 -3.64 -13.93
N HIS A 56 -6.15 -3.78 -14.78
CA HIS A 56 -7.56 -3.84 -14.39
C HIS A 56 -7.98 -5.26 -14.07
N HIS A 57 -7.34 -5.85 -13.06
CA HIS A 57 -7.67 -7.21 -12.60
C HIS A 57 -9.14 -7.35 -12.19
N ASN A 58 -9.79 -6.23 -11.82
CA ASN A 58 -11.22 -6.11 -11.56
C ASN A 58 -12.11 -6.50 -12.75
N PHE A 59 -11.58 -6.55 -13.98
CA PHE A 59 -12.29 -7.06 -15.15
C PHE A 59 -12.44 -8.58 -15.16
N THR A 60 -11.69 -9.29 -14.32
CA THR A 60 -11.70 -10.76 -14.27
C THR A 60 -12.50 -11.32 -13.11
N ASP A 61 -12.69 -10.55 -12.04
CA ASP A 61 -13.37 -10.97 -10.81
C ASP A 61 -14.66 -10.17 -10.52
N ASP A 62 -15.06 -9.29 -11.43
CA ASP A 62 -16.26 -8.44 -11.36
C ASP A 62 -16.35 -7.57 -10.09
N THR A 63 -15.22 -7.27 -9.43
CA THR A 63 -15.17 -6.51 -8.18
C THR A 63 -15.49 -5.02 -8.32
N GLY A 64 -15.61 -4.50 -9.56
CA GLY A 64 -16.07 -3.14 -9.82
C GLY A 64 -15.39 -2.49 -11.04
N GLY A 65 -15.39 -1.15 -11.08
CA GLY A 65 -14.78 -0.37 -12.15
C GLY A 65 -14.33 1.01 -11.69
N GLY A 66 -13.50 1.65 -12.52
CA GLY A 66 -12.92 2.95 -12.24
C GLY A 66 -11.44 2.88 -11.85
N PRO A 67 -10.89 3.96 -11.26
CA PRO A 67 -9.48 4.03 -10.88
C PRO A 67 -9.17 3.14 -9.67
N CYS A 68 -7.92 2.69 -9.59
CA CYS A 68 -7.44 1.72 -8.61
C CYS A 68 -7.76 2.12 -7.17
N TYR A 69 -7.68 3.42 -6.85
CA TYR A 69 -7.91 3.95 -5.51
C TYR A 69 -9.37 3.88 -5.03
N HIS A 70 -10.35 3.56 -5.89
CA HIS A 70 -11.71 3.26 -5.44
C HIS A 70 -11.75 2.04 -4.52
N CYS A 71 -10.92 1.02 -4.79
CA CYS A 71 -10.79 -0.17 -3.97
C CYS A 71 -9.57 -0.09 -3.06
N HIS A 72 -8.43 0.39 -3.57
CA HIS A 72 -7.17 0.43 -2.83
C HIS A 72 -7.06 1.56 -1.78
N LYS A 73 -8.16 2.26 -1.51
CA LYS A 73 -8.26 3.27 -0.44
C LYS A 73 -9.51 3.14 0.42
N VAL A 74 -10.28 2.06 0.26
CA VAL A 74 -11.62 1.93 0.86
C VAL A 74 -11.60 1.70 2.38
N THR A 75 -10.57 1.04 2.90
CA THR A 75 -10.37 0.85 4.34
C THR A 75 -9.03 1.42 4.79
N PRO A 76 -8.87 1.82 6.07
CA PRO A 76 -7.59 2.28 6.58
C PRO A 76 -6.46 1.26 6.45
N ALA A 77 -6.78 -0.02 6.57
CA ALA A 77 -5.80 -1.09 6.43
C ALA A 77 -5.25 -1.19 5.00
N ILE A 78 -6.12 -1.12 3.98
CA ILE A 78 -5.72 -1.17 2.57
C ILE A 78 -5.03 0.14 2.16
N ALA A 79 -5.61 1.27 2.56
CA ALA A 79 -5.07 2.60 2.25
C ALA A 79 -3.66 2.80 2.84
N ALA A 80 -3.36 2.21 3.99
CA ALA A 80 -2.04 2.28 4.61
C ALA A 80 -0.95 1.55 3.80
N ASP A 81 -1.33 0.58 2.96
CA ASP A 81 -0.40 -0.20 2.13
C ASP A 81 -0.40 0.24 0.66
N ILE A 82 -1.17 1.28 0.32
CA ILE A 82 -1.36 1.72 -1.07
C ILE A 82 -0.03 2.09 -1.76
N GLU A 83 0.91 2.67 -1.00
CA GLU A 83 2.24 3.03 -1.50
C GLU A 83 3.04 1.78 -1.85
N GLY A 84 3.10 0.78 -0.96
CA GLY A 84 3.81 -0.47 -1.21
C GLY A 84 3.17 -1.24 -2.36
N THR A 85 1.85 -1.40 -2.32
CA THR A 85 1.08 -2.11 -3.35
C THR A 85 1.37 -1.56 -4.76
N PHE A 86 1.25 -0.23 -4.97
CA PHE A 86 1.47 0.33 -6.31
C PHE A 86 2.94 0.45 -6.69
N HIS A 87 3.85 0.69 -5.73
CA HIS A 87 5.28 0.68 -6.07
C HIS A 87 5.75 -0.71 -6.46
N ASP A 88 5.34 -1.76 -5.77
CA ASP A 88 5.73 -3.12 -6.16
C ASP A 88 5.05 -3.50 -7.47
N PHE A 89 3.74 -3.25 -7.63
CA PHE A 89 3.01 -3.55 -8.87
C PHE A 89 3.61 -2.86 -10.11
N CYS A 90 3.75 -1.52 -10.07
CA CYS A 90 4.23 -0.75 -11.23
C CYS A 90 5.73 -0.95 -11.46
N ARG A 91 6.56 -0.85 -10.39
CA ARG A 91 8.01 -0.90 -10.51
C ARG A 91 8.47 -2.28 -10.91
N ASP A 92 7.89 -3.34 -10.36
CA ASP A 92 8.40 -4.69 -10.61
C ASP A 92 8.09 -5.12 -12.05
N CYS A 93 6.94 -4.72 -12.60
CA CYS A 93 6.65 -4.88 -14.04
C CYS A 93 7.70 -4.16 -14.91
N HIS A 94 8.05 -2.92 -14.59
CA HIS A 94 9.12 -2.19 -15.29
C HIS A 94 10.49 -2.89 -15.14
N VAL A 95 10.83 -3.33 -13.93
CA VAL A 95 12.09 -4.04 -13.67
C VAL A 95 12.16 -5.31 -14.51
N GLU A 96 11.09 -6.10 -14.56
CA GLU A 96 11.02 -7.31 -15.35
C GLU A 96 11.19 -7.02 -16.85
N ALA A 97 10.46 -6.05 -17.39
CA ALA A 97 10.60 -5.63 -18.79
C ALA A 97 12.05 -5.24 -19.12
N ARG A 98 12.71 -4.51 -18.21
CA ARG A 98 14.13 -4.14 -18.37
C ARG A 98 15.05 -5.35 -18.31
N LEU A 99 14.83 -6.28 -17.39
CA LEU A 99 15.66 -7.49 -17.25
C LEU A 99 15.54 -8.40 -18.47
N GLN A 100 14.40 -8.38 -19.17
CA GLN A 100 14.18 -9.07 -20.44
C GLN A 100 14.79 -8.34 -21.65
N GLY A 101 15.45 -7.20 -21.44
CA GLY A 101 16.08 -6.40 -22.49
C GLY A 101 15.11 -5.53 -23.29
N GLY A 102 13.88 -5.35 -22.80
CA GLY A 102 12.86 -4.50 -23.40
C GLY A 102 12.93 -3.03 -22.97
N GLU A 103 12.15 -2.22 -23.67
CA GLU A 103 11.79 -0.87 -23.22
C GLU A 103 10.98 -0.97 -21.92
N SER A 104 11.20 -0.01 -21.03
CA SER A 104 10.60 0.00 -19.69
C SER A 104 10.40 1.42 -19.22
N GLY A 105 9.36 1.64 -18.43
CA GLY A 105 9.17 2.90 -17.70
C GLY A 105 10.23 3.13 -16.61
N PRO A 106 10.03 4.16 -15.77
CA PRO A 106 10.97 4.56 -14.72
C PRO A 106 11.20 3.45 -13.69
N LEU A 107 12.47 3.27 -13.28
CA LEU A 107 12.89 2.20 -12.35
C LEU A 107 13.37 2.72 -10.98
N ARG A 108 14.09 3.85 -10.98
CA ARG A 108 14.76 4.42 -9.78
C ARG A 108 14.68 5.94 -9.74
N SER A 109 13.57 6.51 -10.19
CA SER A 109 13.30 7.94 -10.10
C SER A 109 11.86 8.17 -9.68
N CYS A 110 11.66 8.70 -8.47
CA CYS A 110 10.32 9.04 -7.97
C CYS A 110 9.64 10.04 -8.92
N ALA A 111 10.40 11.05 -9.38
CA ALA A 111 9.92 12.08 -10.31
C ALA A 111 9.63 11.55 -11.73
N GLY A 112 10.10 10.35 -12.06
CA GLY A 112 9.75 9.70 -13.33
C GLY A 112 8.28 9.28 -13.39
N CYS A 113 7.68 8.99 -12.24
CA CYS A 113 6.25 8.66 -12.13
C CYS A 113 5.44 9.80 -11.51
N HIS A 114 6.02 10.55 -10.58
CA HIS A 114 5.38 11.62 -9.81
C HIS A 114 5.94 13.01 -10.19
N PRO A 115 5.41 13.66 -11.25
CA PRO A 115 5.81 15.00 -11.64
C PRO A 115 5.37 16.09 -10.64
#